data_AF-A0A1I1BKZ3-F1
#
_entry.id   AF-A0A1I1BKZ3-F1
#
_cell.length_a   1.000
_cell.length_b   1.000
_cell.length_c   1.000
_cell.angle_alpha   90.00
_cell.angle_beta   90.00
_cell.angle_gamma   90.00
#
_symmetry.space_group_name_H-M   'P 1'
#
loop_
_entity.id
_entity.type
_entity.pdbx_description
1 polymer ?
#
loop_
_entity_poly.entity_id
_entity_poly.type
_entity_poly.pdbx_seq_one_letter_code
_entity_poly.pdbx_strand_id
1 'polypeptide(L)'
;MIQVRQSIALCLMMVPFLTGCENLIDRAIEDYRDAISDTVIVLPHDYRLFGTLNGLAFVRKKQDEAPVKIDADVIELGWDDRYILYKRERLDGKTETGILNVKTDELTVLSEGESLEEQLKIMEVPHIVLKTVEQLYEEKAQKIKDY
;
A
#
# COMPACT_ATOMS: atom_id res chain seq x y z
N MET A 1 34.46 51.02 9.78
CA MET A 1 33.75 50.05 10.66
C MET A 1 32.63 49.38 9.86
N ILE A 2 32.95 48.33 9.12
CA ILE A 2 31.98 47.52 8.36
C ILE A 2 32.22 46.08 8.77
N GLN A 3 31.59 45.64 9.86
CA GLN A 3 31.72 44.25 10.31
C GLN A 3 30.54 43.81 11.17
N VAL A 4 29.30 44.04 10.71
CA VAL A 4 28.09 43.52 11.38
C VAL A 4 27.01 43.10 10.37
N ARG A 5 27.38 42.64 9.17
CA ARG A 5 26.39 42.25 8.14
C ARG A 5 26.55 40.85 7.53
N GLN A 6 27.46 40.01 8.04
CA GLN A 6 27.67 38.66 7.49
C GLN A 6 27.19 37.49 8.37
N SER A 7 26.67 37.74 9.57
CA SER A 7 26.32 36.65 10.51
C SER A 7 24.89 36.11 10.40
N ILE A 8 24.02 36.70 9.57
CA ILE A 8 22.61 36.28 9.45
C ILE A 8 22.41 35.30 8.27
N ALA A 9 23.33 35.24 7.31
CA ALA A 9 23.19 34.42 6.11
C ALA A 9 23.44 32.91 6.34
N LEU A 10 24.05 32.52 7.46
CA LEU A 10 24.43 31.12 7.70
C LEU A 10 23.31 30.29 8.35
N CYS A 11 22.40 30.90 9.11
CA CYS A 11 21.30 30.17 9.75
C CYS A 11 20.17 29.76 8.79
N LEU A 12 20.07 30.40 7.63
CA LEU A 12 19.02 30.10 6.63
C LEU A 12 19.38 28.95 5.68
N MET A 13 20.65 28.51 5.64
CA MET A 13 21.09 27.38 4.80
C MET A 13 21.14 26.03 5.54
N MET A 14 20.90 25.99 6.85
CA MET A 14 20.78 24.73 7.62
C MET A 14 19.34 24.25 7.84
N VAL A 15 18.34 25.04 7.41
CA VAL A 15 16.93 24.65 7.53
C VAL A 15 16.52 23.46 6.62
N PRO A 16 17.05 23.27 5.40
CA PRO A 16 16.59 22.16 4.55
C PRO A 16 17.17 20.78 4.95
N PHE A 17 18.13 20.70 5.88
CA PHE A 17 18.70 19.42 6.32
C PHE A 17 17.92 18.77 7.47
N LEU A 18 17.24 19.56 8.31
CA LEU A 18 16.45 19.04 9.44
C LEU A 18 15.08 18.51 8.99
N THR A 19 14.43 19.19 8.05
CA THR A 19 13.13 18.73 7.49
C THR A 19 13.23 17.42 6.69
N GLY A 20 14.41 17.14 6.11
CA GLY A 20 14.66 15.85 5.45
C GLY A 20 14.76 14.67 6.42
N CYS A 21 15.29 14.89 7.62
CA CYS A 21 15.44 13.86 8.65
C CYS A 21 14.13 13.61 9.42
N GLU A 22 13.35 14.65 9.71
CA GLU A 22 12.03 14.51 10.35
C GLU A 22 11.12 13.59 9.51
N ASN A 23 11.03 13.83 8.21
CA ASN A 23 10.26 12.98 7.29
C ASN A 23 10.76 11.52 7.20
N LEU A 24 12.05 11.26 7.45
CA LEU A 24 12.60 9.89 7.45
C LEU A 24 12.33 9.16 8.77
N ILE A 25 12.43 9.87 9.89
CA ILE A 25 12.11 9.33 11.22
C ILE A 25 10.61 9.04 11.31
N ASP A 26 9.76 9.97 10.85
CA ASP A 26 8.31 9.78 10.83
C ASP A 26 7.91 8.59 9.96
N ARG A 27 8.50 8.46 8.76
CA ARG A 27 8.28 7.28 7.91
C ARG A 27 8.70 5.98 8.59
N ALA A 28 9.86 5.96 9.26
CA ALA A 28 10.34 4.78 9.97
C ALA A 28 9.45 4.40 11.17
N ILE A 29 8.93 5.39 11.91
CA ILE A 29 7.97 5.18 13.00
C ILE A 29 6.67 4.60 12.44
N GLU A 30 6.17 5.10 11.32
CA GLU A 30 4.97 4.57 10.68
C GLU A 30 5.19 3.16 10.13
N ASP A 31 6.32 2.87 9.50
CA ASP A 31 6.62 1.51 9.04
C ASP A 31 6.78 0.54 10.21
N TYR A 32 7.34 1.00 11.34
CA TYR A 32 7.39 0.21 12.57
C TYR A 32 5.99 -0.02 13.14
N ARG A 33 5.16 1.02 13.25
CA ARG A 33 3.76 0.93 13.70
C ARG A 33 2.97 -0.04 12.82
N ASP A 34 3.14 0.07 11.51
CA ASP A 34 2.43 -0.79 10.57
C ASP A 34 2.98 -2.21 10.60
N ALA A 35 4.26 -2.43 10.93
CA ALA A 35 4.82 -3.77 11.13
C ALA A 35 4.20 -4.47 12.35
N ILE A 36 4.04 -3.75 13.47
CA ILE A 36 3.49 -4.31 14.72
C ILE A 36 1.97 -4.26 14.81
N SER A 37 1.30 -3.51 13.93
CA SER A 37 -0.16 -3.44 13.85
C SER A 37 -0.72 -4.74 13.30
N ASP A 38 -1.78 -5.25 13.91
CA ASP A 38 -2.56 -6.39 13.41
C ASP A 38 -3.61 -6.00 12.36
N THR A 39 -3.85 -4.71 12.13
CA THR A 39 -4.94 -4.21 11.27
C THR A 39 -4.49 -3.72 9.89
N VAL A 40 -3.18 -3.67 9.64
CA VAL A 40 -2.60 -3.24 8.36
C VAL A 40 -1.77 -4.37 7.75
N ILE A 41 -1.82 -4.60 6.46
CA ILE A 41 -0.82 -5.44 5.77
C ILE A 41 -0.03 -4.54 4.82
N VAL A 42 1.29 -4.53 4.97
CA VAL A 42 2.19 -3.75 4.12
C VAL A 42 2.30 -4.44 2.76
N LEU A 43 2.03 -3.70 1.69
CA LEU A 43 2.11 -4.12 0.30
C LEU A 43 3.30 -3.40 -0.38
N PRO A 44 3.70 -3.85 -1.58
CA PRO A 44 4.77 -3.24 -2.36
C PRO A 44 4.52 -1.75 -2.63
N HIS A 45 5.59 -0.97 -2.85
CA HIS A 45 5.50 0.43 -3.28
C HIS A 45 4.62 1.33 -2.38
N ASP A 46 4.76 1.19 -1.06
CA ASP A 46 4.04 1.96 -0.03
C ASP A 46 2.52 1.75 0.02
N TYR A 47 2.00 0.76 -0.70
CA TYR A 47 0.59 0.38 -0.57
C TYR A 47 0.36 -0.39 0.74
N ARG A 48 -0.87 -0.34 1.22
CA ARG A 48 -1.33 -1.02 2.42
C ARG A 48 -2.73 -1.57 2.18
N LEU A 49 -2.95 -2.79 2.64
CA LEU A 49 -4.29 -3.33 2.85
C LEU A 49 -4.71 -2.96 4.27
N PHE A 50 -5.77 -2.18 4.39
CA PHE A 50 -6.34 -1.76 5.66
C PHE A 50 -7.56 -2.59 5.97
N GLY A 51 -7.63 -3.12 7.19
CA GLY A 51 -8.76 -3.86 7.71
C GLY A 51 -9.51 -2.98 8.70
N THR A 52 -10.82 -2.85 8.52
CA THR A 52 -11.66 -2.16 9.49
C THR A 52 -12.26 -3.15 10.47
N LEU A 53 -12.65 -2.67 11.66
CA LEU A 53 -13.36 -3.44 12.68
C LEU A 53 -14.68 -4.07 12.18
N ASN A 54 -15.20 -3.60 11.04
CA ASN A 54 -16.44 -4.08 10.44
C ASN A 54 -16.20 -5.11 9.31
N GLY A 55 -14.98 -5.59 9.13
CA GLY A 55 -14.64 -6.57 8.08
C GLY A 55 -14.43 -5.98 6.68
N LEU A 56 -14.58 -4.65 6.52
CA LEU A 56 -14.27 -3.99 5.25
C LEU A 56 -12.76 -3.90 5.08
N ALA A 57 -12.25 -4.40 3.97
CA ALA A 57 -10.85 -4.30 3.59
C ALA A 57 -10.69 -3.51 2.28
N PHE A 58 -9.69 -2.63 2.23
CA PHE A 58 -9.41 -1.76 1.08
C PHE A 58 -7.92 -1.47 0.91
N VAL A 59 -7.50 -1.06 -0.29
CA VAL A 59 -6.08 -0.77 -0.59
C VAL A 59 -5.86 0.70 -0.90
N ARG A 60 -4.84 1.27 -0.24
CA ARG A 60 -4.44 2.68 -0.38
C ARG A 60 -2.92 2.83 -0.18
N LYS A 61 -2.33 3.88 -0.74
CA LYS A 61 -0.94 4.30 -0.42
C LYS A 61 -0.83 4.87 1.01
N LYS A 62 0.37 4.76 1.59
CA LYS A 62 0.76 5.33 2.89
C LYS A 62 0.44 6.82 3.06
N GLN A 63 0.64 7.59 1.99
CA GLN A 63 0.65 9.06 2.07
C GLN A 63 -0.67 9.60 2.61
N ASP A 64 -0.56 10.63 3.45
CA ASP A 64 -1.70 11.43 3.89
C ASP A 64 -2.49 11.89 2.66
N GLU A 65 -3.81 11.75 2.75
CA GLU A 65 -4.77 12.04 1.67
C GLU A 65 -4.68 11.24 0.36
N ALA A 66 -3.82 10.20 0.25
CA ALA A 66 -3.82 9.36 -0.95
C ALA A 66 -5.23 8.75 -1.21
N PRO A 67 -5.73 8.81 -2.46
CA PRO A 67 -7.03 8.23 -2.78
C PRO A 67 -7.00 6.71 -2.59
N VAL A 68 -8.13 6.15 -2.16
CA VAL A 68 -8.35 4.70 -2.19
C VAL A 68 -8.22 4.22 -3.64
N LYS A 69 -7.45 3.14 -3.83
CA LYS A 69 -7.14 2.61 -5.18
C LYS A 69 -7.90 1.35 -5.50
N ILE A 70 -8.11 0.50 -4.49
CA ILE A 70 -9.05 -0.61 -4.55
C ILE A 70 -10.03 -0.35 -3.42
N ASP A 71 -11.31 -0.18 -3.76
CA ASP A 71 -12.33 0.18 -2.77
C ASP A 71 -12.55 -0.92 -1.72
N ALA A 72 -13.49 -0.66 -0.82
CA ALA A 72 -13.92 -1.60 0.21
C ALA A 72 -14.40 -2.94 -0.38
N ASP A 73 -14.57 -3.90 0.54
CA ASP A 73 -15.03 -5.27 0.28
C ASP A 73 -14.05 -6.15 -0.50
N VAL A 74 -12.74 -5.88 -0.37
CA VAL A 74 -11.70 -6.81 -0.83
C VAL A 74 -11.82 -8.12 -0.03
N ILE A 75 -11.97 -9.23 -0.74
CA ILE A 75 -12.12 -10.58 -0.18
C ILE A 75 -10.88 -11.43 -0.37
N GLU A 76 -10.20 -11.29 -1.51
CA GLU A 76 -8.94 -11.98 -1.81
C GLU A 76 -7.92 -10.98 -2.36
N LEU A 77 -6.67 -11.15 -1.97
CA LEU A 77 -5.55 -10.33 -2.42
C LEU A 77 -4.30 -11.19 -2.61
N GLY A 78 -3.49 -10.83 -3.59
CA GLY A 78 -2.18 -11.41 -3.86
C GLY A 78 -1.30 -10.37 -4.53
N TRP A 79 0.01 -10.44 -4.35
CA TRP A 79 0.91 -9.43 -4.90
C TRP A 79 2.30 -9.98 -5.21
N ASP A 80 2.98 -9.29 -6.13
CA ASP A 80 4.43 -9.35 -6.36
C ASP A 80 5.01 -7.92 -6.30
N ASP A 81 6.28 -7.74 -6.64
CA ASP A 81 6.93 -6.42 -6.58
C ASP A 81 6.29 -5.34 -7.48
N ARG A 82 5.48 -5.70 -8.49
CA ARG A 82 4.93 -4.76 -9.48
C ARG A 82 3.40 -4.69 -9.51
N TYR A 83 2.72 -5.73 -9.06
CA TYR A 83 1.29 -5.89 -9.22
C TYR A 83 0.63 -6.34 -7.93
N ILE A 84 -0.55 -5.78 -7.69
CA ILE A 84 -1.50 -6.28 -6.69
C ILE A 84 -2.70 -6.83 -7.46
N LEU A 85 -2.90 -8.14 -7.39
CA LEU A 85 -4.11 -8.81 -7.88
C LEU A 85 -5.13 -8.84 -6.75
N TYR A 86 -6.36 -8.42 -7.03
CA TYR A 86 -7.41 -8.38 -6.03
C TYR A 86 -8.70 -8.97 -6.56
N LYS A 87 -9.52 -9.38 -5.61
CA LYS A 87 -10.92 -9.73 -5.82
C LYS A 87 -11.75 -9.08 -4.73
N ARG A 88 -12.86 -8.46 -5.11
CA ARG A 88 -13.75 -7.75 -4.19
C ARG A 88 -15.21 -8.05 -4.47
N GLU A 89 -16.06 -7.87 -3.48
CA GLU A 89 -17.50 -7.77 -3.69
C GLU A 89 -17.87 -6.33 -4.08
N ARG A 90 -18.71 -6.19 -5.09
CA ARG A 90 -19.26 -4.90 -5.52
C ARG A 90 -20.54 -4.61 -4.74
N LEU A 91 -20.95 -3.34 -4.77
CA LEU A 91 -22.23 -2.90 -4.17
C LEU A 91 -23.47 -3.60 -4.78
N ASP A 92 -23.35 -4.17 -5.98
CA ASP A 92 -24.41 -4.96 -6.62
C ASP A 92 -24.39 -6.45 -6.21
N GLY A 93 -23.52 -6.84 -5.27
CA GLY A 93 -23.35 -8.21 -4.78
C GLY A 93 -22.57 -9.12 -5.73
N LYS A 94 -22.01 -8.59 -6.83
CA LYS A 94 -21.16 -9.37 -7.74
C LYS A 94 -19.71 -9.30 -7.34
N THR A 95 -18.95 -10.31 -7.74
CA THR A 95 -17.52 -10.32 -7.53
C THR A 95 -16.79 -9.69 -8.71
N GLU A 96 -15.87 -8.76 -8.43
CA GLU A 96 -14.98 -8.15 -9.42
C GLU A 96 -13.54 -8.59 -9.13
N THR A 97 -12.81 -8.96 -10.18
CA THR A 97 -11.36 -9.22 -10.11
C THR A 97 -10.64 -8.13 -10.88
N GLY A 98 -9.54 -7.62 -10.33
CA GLY A 98 -8.74 -6.60 -11.00
C GLY A 98 -7.29 -6.66 -10.58
N ILE A 99 -6.48 -5.88 -11.28
CA ILE A 99 -5.05 -5.76 -11.05
C ILE A 99 -4.65 -4.30 -10.97
N LEU A 100 -3.82 -3.98 -9.98
CA LEU A 100 -3.20 -2.68 -9.81
C LEU A 100 -1.71 -2.80 -10.13
N ASN A 101 -1.24 -2.10 -11.16
CA ASN A 101 0.19 -1.92 -11.40
C ASN A 101 0.71 -0.82 -10.47
N VAL A 102 1.43 -1.20 -9.42
CA VAL A 102 1.85 -0.26 -8.36
C VAL A 102 2.96 0.70 -8.81
N LYS A 103 3.63 0.43 -9.93
CA LYS A 103 4.63 1.34 -10.52
C LYS A 103 3.98 2.46 -11.32
N THR A 104 2.91 2.16 -12.06
CA THR A 104 2.20 3.14 -12.89
C THR A 104 0.95 3.70 -12.22
N ASP A 105 0.54 3.13 -11.08
CA ASP A 105 -0.68 3.47 -10.34
C ASP A 105 -1.96 3.26 -11.17
N GLU A 106 -1.90 2.30 -12.09
CA GLU A 106 -2.96 1.96 -13.04
C GLU A 106 -3.76 0.76 -12.56
N LEU A 107 -5.08 0.93 -12.46
CA LEU A 107 -6.03 -0.11 -12.10
C LEU A 107 -6.71 -0.66 -13.36
N THR A 108 -6.68 -1.97 -13.54
CA THR A 108 -7.37 -2.66 -14.63
C THR A 108 -8.35 -3.68 -14.05
N VAL A 109 -9.62 -3.58 -14.42
CA VAL A 109 -10.63 -4.59 -14.08
C VAL A 109 -10.59 -5.70 -15.14
N LEU A 110 -10.54 -6.95 -14.69
CA LEU A 110 -10.47 -8.12 -15.56
C LEU A 110 -11.86 -8.56 -16.00
N SER A 111 -11.95 -9.17 -17.18
CA SER A 111 -13.20 -9.60 -17.80
C SER A 111 -13.73 -10.87 -17.15
N GLU A 112 -15.03 -10.92 -16.84
CA GLU A 112 -15.69 -12.09 -16.24
C GLU A 112 -15.81 -13.31 -17.19
N GLY A 113 -15.62 -13.11 -18.51
CA GLY A 113 -15.84 -14.14 -19.54
C GLY A 113 -14.59 -14.90 -20.01
N GLU A 114 -13.40 -14.49 -19.59
CA GLU A 114 -12.12 -15.10 -19.99
C GLU A 114 -11.42 -15.72 -18.79
N SER A 115 -10.57 -16.74 -19.02
CA SER A 115 -9.79 -17.33 -17.94
C SER A 115 -8.86 -16.28 -17.33
N LEU A 116 -8.85 -16.19 -15.99
CA LEU A 116 -7.94 -15.31 -15.26
C LEU A 116 -6.48 -15.56 -15.66
N GLU A 117 -6.08 -16.82 -15.79
CA GLU A 117 -4.72 -17.19 -16.17
C GLU A 117 -4.36 -16.70 -17.58
N GLU A 118 -5.29 -16.77 -18.52
CA GLU A 118 -5.08 -16.28 -19.90
C GLU A 118 -4.95 -14.77 -19.93
N GLN A 119 -5.80 -14.04 -19.20
CA GLN A 119 -5.74 -12.59 -19.10
C GLN A 119 -4.41 -12.12 -18.48
N LEU A 120 -3.99 -12.74 -17.36
CA LEU A 120 -2.72 -12.43 -16.73
C LEU A 120 -1.54 -12.70 -17.66
N LYS A 121 -1.59 -13.80 -18.42
CA LYS A 121 -0.56 -14.14 -19.41
C LYS A 121 -0.47 -13.12 -20.54
N ILE A 122 -1.60 -12.65 -21.08
CA ILE A 122 -1.65 -11.61 -22.13
C ILE A 122 -1.06 -10.29 -21.63
N MET A 123 -1.33 -9.96 -20.37
CA MET A 123 -0.81 -8.75 -19.72
C MET A 123 0.65 -8.88 -19.25
N GLU A 124 1.28 -10.03 -19.48
CA GLU A 124 2.63 -10.38 -18.99
C GLU A 124 2.77 -10.24 -17.47
N VAL A 125 1.68 -10.47 -16.75
CA VAL A 125 1.64 -10.48 -15.29
C VAL A 125 2.10 -11.86 -14.81
N PRO A 126 3.06 -11.94 -13.87
CA PRO A 126 3.50 -13.22 -13.33
C PRO A 126 2.36 -13.91 -12.57
N HIS A 127 2.54 -15.21 -12.33
CA HIS A 127 1.59 -15.96 -11.52
C HIS A 127 1.56 -15.41 -10.09
N ILE A 128 0.42 -14.86 -9.68
CA ILE A 128 0.18 -14.32 -8.33
C ILE A 128 -0.87 -15.19 -7.65
N VAL A 129 -0.52 -15.71 -6.47
CA VAL A 129 -1.43 -16.53 -5.66
C VAL A 129 -2.32 -15.59 -4.83
N LEU A 130 -3.63 -15.69 -5.02
CA LEU A 130 -4.62 -15.03 -4.19
C LEU A 130 -4.79 -15.77 -2.86
N LYS A 131 -4.87 -15.00 -1.78
CA LYS A 131 -5.25 -15.48 -0.44
C LYS A 131 -6.44 -14.69 0.07
N THR A 132 -7.25 -15.28 0.94
CA THR A 132 -8.34 -14.52 1.57
C THR A 132 -7.76 -13.47 2.51
N VAL A 133 -8.47 -12.34 2.67
CA VAL A 133 -8.04 -11.29 3.59
C VAL A 133 -7.88 -11.80 5.02
N GLU A 134 -8.77 -12.69 5.47
CA GLU A 134 -8.68 -13.35 6.78
C GLU A 134 -7.36 -14.14 6.93
N GLN A 135 -7.01 -14.97 5.94
CA GLN A 135 -5.74 -15.72 5.95
C GLN A 135 -4.52 -14.78 6.03
N LEU A 136 -4.55 -13.65 5.31
CA LEU A 136 -3.46 -12.69 5.34
C LEU A 136 -3.27 -12.07 6.73
N TYR A 137 -4.36 -11.75 7.42
CA TYR A 137 -4.32 -11.23 8.78
C TYR A 137 -3.90 -12.28 9.81
N GLU A 138 -4.34 -13.53 9.66
CA GLU A 138 -3.89 -14.64 10.50
C GLU A 138 -2.38 -14.89 10.36
N GLU A 139 -1.88 -14.96 9.12
CA GLU A 139 -0.45 -15.10 8.84
C GLU A 139 0.35 -13.94 9.45
N LYS A 140 -0.18 -12.72 9.38
CA LYS A 140 0.47 -11.56 10.00
C LYS A 140 0.48 -11.66 11.53
N ALA A 141 -0.66 -11.96 12.14
CA ALA A 141 -0.78 -12.09 13.58
C ALA A 141 0.15 -13.19 14.12
N GLN A 142 0.31 -14.28 13.38
CA GLN A 142 1.26 -15.33 13.73
C GLN A 142 2.71 -14.83 13.65
N LYS A 143 3.09 -14.14 12.56
CA LYS A 143 4.43 -13.53 12.44
C LYS A 143 4.75 -12.58 13.58
N ILE A 144 3.79 -11.77 14.03
CA ILE A 144 3.99 -10.84 15.16
C ILE A 144 4.23 -11.59 16.47
N LYS A 145 3.55 -12.72 16.70
CA LYS A 145 3.74 -13.54 17.92
C LYS A 145 5.08 -14.27 17.98
N ASP A 146 5.67 -14.56 16.82
CA ASP A 146 6.94 -15.27 16.71
C ASP A 146 8.18 -14.35 16.88
N TYR A 147 7.96 -13.03 16.99
CA TYR A 147 8.98 -12.00 17.31
C TYR A 147 9.06 -11.72 18.81
#